data_AF-A0A423KSU3-F1
#
_entry.id   AF-A0A423KSU3-F1
#
_cell.length_a   1.000
_cell.length_b   1.000
_cell.length_c   1.000
_cell.angle_alpha   90.00
_cell.angle_beta   90.00
_cell.angle_gamma   90.00
#
_symmetry.space_group_name_H-M   'P 1'
#
loop_
_entity.id
_entity.type
_entity.pdbx_description
1 polymer ?
#
loop_
_entity_poly.entity_id
_entity_poly.type
_entity_poly.pdbx_seq_one_letter_code
_entity_poly.pdbx_strand_id
1 'polypeptide(L)'
;MNFSDNIKNLKNTFDSRKNTLLSDNIQQIQKESFDYTPIALDDLIKYNEDINKELIAVVDDKALEAIYLEKQNTVQEINSKKTVKDNKPTLELEIKRQKQLEAYTKIKNQTNPRSITSLSSSISETYLTTSLKEHFAAELKQLGFSNYVVSANTRNSNGAQLFKIALADSKLINVHEIASEGEQKCLALASVLAELKADNRKSGVIFDDPVNSLDHKWRQKIARRLIQESTQRQVIIFTHEIIFLKLLLEEAEITDNQNIQISSLDRSLKNSGIVRNSPPWDALPTSKRITQLEVMLRQLKKIELVSEIEYNSSAGSFYGYLREAWERLVEEKLLNKVVERFGRAIQTNRLKRLQDICDNDINLIETAMSKCSTLFKGHDTAPGLYETMPNSEEIENDIKIIKDFDIELTRTRKRT
;
A
#
# COMPACT_ATOMS: atom_id res chain seq x y z
N MET A 1 -64.75 -25.81 44.65
CA MET A 1 -64.92 -24.54 45.37
C MET A 1 -63.87 -24.47 46.45
N ASN A 2 -63.24 -23.31 46.68
CA ASN A 2 -62.24 -23.18 47.74
C ASN A 2 -62.99 -23.22 49.09
N PHE A 3 -62.36 -23.66 50.19
CA PHE A 3 -63.02 -23.74 51.52
C PHE A 3 -63.73 -22.42 51.89
N SER A 4 -63.12 -21.28 51.54
CA SER A 4 -63.72 -19.95 51.71
C SER A 4 -65.04 -19.77 50.94
N ASP A 5 -65.16 -20.31 49.74
CA ASP A 5 -66.36 -20.21 48.90
C ASP A 5 -67.47 -21.11 49.46
N ASN A 6 -67.13 -22.31 49.93
CA ASN A 6 -68.06 -23.24 50.59
C ASN A 6 -68.65 -22.62 51.86
N ILE A 7 -67.81 -22.00 52.71
CA ILE A 7 -68.24 -21.34 53.95
C ILE A 7 -69.07 -20.07 53.66
N LYS A 8 -68.69 -19.27 52.65
CA LYS A 8 -69.48 -18.11 52.23
C LYS A 8 -70.85 -18.52 51.71
N ASN A 9 -70.91 -19.56 50.89
CA ASN A 9 -72.17 -20.10 50.40
C ASN A 9 -73.05 -20.61 51.55
N LEU A 10 -72.47 -21.35 52.50
CA LEU A 10 -73.17 -21.80 53.71
C LEU A 10 -73.73 -20.62 54.52
N LYS A 11 -72.92 -19.58 54.76
CA LYS A 11 -73.35 -18.38 55.49
C LYS A 11 -74.48 -17.65 54.77
N ASN A 12 -74.36 -17.47 53.45
CA ASN A 12 -75.39 -16.83 52.65
C ASN A 12 -76.70 -17.62 52.64
N THR A 13 -76.64 -18.96 52.64
CA THR A 13 -77.84 -19.80 52.76
C THR A 13 -78.50 -19.66 54.14
N PHE A 14 -77.71 -19.63 55.22
CA PHE A 14 -78.23 -19.39 56.57
C PHE A 14 -78.83 -17.99 56.75
N ASP A 15 -78.18 -16.95 56.23
CA ASP A 15 -78.69 -15.57 56.31
C ASP A 15 -79.97 -15.39 55.50
N SER A 16 -80.05 -16.00 54.30
CA SER A 16 -81.29 -16.03 53.52
C SER A 16 -82.41 -16.70 54.30
N ARG A 17 -82.13 -17.85 54.95
CA ARG A 17 -83.10 -18.59 55.75
C ARG A 17 -83.58 -17.80 56.98
N LYS A 18 -82.67 -17.11 57.66
CA LYS A 18 -83.02 -16.22 58.78
C LYS A 18 -84.01 -15.14 58.34
N ASN A 19 -83.80 -14.55 57.17
CA ASN A 19 -84.69 -13.53 56.62
C ASN A 19 -86.04 -14.10 56.17
N THR A 20 -86.07 -15.32 55.62
CA THR A 20 -87.33 -16.00 55.26
C THR A 20 -88.15 -16.41 56.51
N LEU A 21 -87.49 -16.83 57.59
CA LEU A 21 -88.14 -17.18 58.86
C LEU A 21 -88.70 -15.95 59.62
N LEU A 22 -88.06 -14.79 59.48
CA LEU A 22 -88.49 -13.55 60.13
C LEU A 22 -89.57 -12.79 59.35
N SER A 23 -89.88 -13.19 58.12
CA SER A 23 -90.87 -12.52 57.26
C SER A 23 -92.27 -13.16 57.27
N ASP A 24 -92.54 -14.10 58.19
CA ASP A 24 -93.84 -14.77 58.44
C ASP A 24 -94.56 -15.35 57.21
N ASN A 25 -93.83 -15.60 56.11
CA ASN A 25 -94.41 -16.17 54.88
C ASN A 25 -94.35 -17.71 54.91
N ILE A 26 -95.24 -18.31 55.70
CA ILE A 26 -95.25 -19.75 56.05
C ILE A 26 -95.27 -20.69 54.82
N GLN A 27 -95.84 -20.27 53.69
CA GLN A 27 -95.89 -21.08 52.46
C GLN A 27 -94.54 -21.22 51.75
N GLN A 28 -93.62 -20.28 51.94
CA GLN A 28 -92.30 -20.29 51.32
C GLN A 28 -91.34 -21.24 52.07
N ILE A 29 -91.52 -21.35 53.40
CA ILE A 29 -90.74 -22.21 54.31
C ILE A 29 -90.89 -23.70 53.97
N GLN A 30 -92.03 -24.14 53.42
CA GLN A 30 -92.28 -25.54 53.11
C GLN A 30 -91.82 -25.99 51.70
N LYS A 31 -91.48 -25.05 50.80
CA LYS A 31 -91.10 -25.35 49.41
C LYS A 31 -89.59 -25.37 49.14
N GLU A 32 -88.77 -24.76 50.00
CA GLU A 32 -87.32 -24.78 49.82
C GLU A 32 -86.75 -26.12 50.34
N SER A 33 -86.38 -27.01 49.42
CA SER A 33 -85.62 -28.21 49.75
C SER A 33 -84.20 -27.83 50.19
N PHE A 34 -83.80 -28.32 51.35
CA PHE A 34 -82.51 -28.10 51.98
C PHE A 34 -81.36 -28.68 51.16
N ASP A 35 -80.61 -27.84 50.44
CA ASP A 35 -79.26 -28.19 50.02
C ASP A 35 -78.26 -27.77 51.10
N TYR A 36 -78.25 -28.54 52.18
CA TYR A 36 -77.06 -28.61 53.01
C TYR A 36 -76.01 -29.35 52.19
N THR A 37 -74.98 -28.67 51.70
CA THR A 37 -73.83 -29.37 51.12
C THR A 37 -73.06 -30.00 52.28
N PRO A 38 -73.12 -31.33 52.50
CA PRO A 38 -72.50 -31.99 53.66
C PRO A 38 -70.99 -31.74 53.71
N ILE A 39 -70.41 -31.51 52.53
CA ILE A 39 -69.01 -31.18 52.28
C ILE A 39 -68.53 -30.01 53.15
N ALA A 40 -69.31 -28.95 53.31
CA ALA A 40 -68.86 -27.78 54.08
C ALA A 40 -68.81 -28.06 55.60
N LEU A 41 -69.68 -28.95 56.10
CA LEU A 41 -69.64 -29.39 57.48
C LEU A 41 -68.50 -30.35 57.73
N ASP A 42 -68.34 -31.32 56.84
CA ASP A 42 -67.28 -32.32 56.93
C ASP A 42 -65.90 -31.65 56.88
N ASP A 43 -65.75 -30.61 56.06
CA ASP A 43 -64.55 -29.75 56.03
C ASP A 43 -64.33 -29.02 57.35
N LEU A 44 -65.39 -28.48 57.99
CA LEU A 44 -65.29 -27.80 59.28
C LEU A 44 -64.96 -28.75 60.44
N ILE A 45 -65.58 -29.93 60.45
CA ILE A 45 -65.33 -30.99 61.43
C ILE A 45 -63.88 -31.42 61.31
N LYS A 46 -63.42 -31.71 60.09
CA LYS A 46 -62.03 -32.09 59.83
C LYS A 46 -61.04 -31.00 60.26
N TYR A 47 -61.32 -29.74 59.94
CA TYR A 47 -60.48 -28.61 60.35
C TYR A 47 -60.41 -28.48 61.88
N ASN A 48 -61.52 -28.71 62.58
CA ASN A 48 -61.58 -28.68 64.03
C ASN A 48 -60.84 -29.88 64.65
N GLU A 49 -60.97 -31.08 64.06
CA GLU A 49 -60.19 -32.26 64.46
C GLU A 49 -58.69 -32.04 64.29
N ASP A 50 -58.27 -31.42 63.18
CA ASP A 50 -56.86 -31.15 62.91
C ASP A 50 -56.30 -30.08 63.87
N ILE A 51 -57.06 -29.02 64.17
CA ILE A 51 -56.69 -28.03 65.21
C ILE A 51 -56.57 -28.70 66.59
N ASN A 52 -57.50 -29.59 66.94
CA ASN A 52 -57.47 -30.28 68.22
C ASN A 52 -56.26 -31.24 68.32
N LYS A 53 -55.89 -31.92 67.22
CA LYS A 53 -54.67 -32.73 67.16
C LYS A 53 -53.41 -31.87 67.32
N GLU A 54 -53.35 -30.72 66.67
CA GLU A 54 -52.24 -29.77 66.81
C GLU A 54 -52.14 -29.22 68.25
N LEU A 55 -53.27 -28.92 68.90
CA LEU A 55 -53.32 -28.48 70.31
C LEU A 55 -52.81 -29.54 71.28
N ILE A 56 -53.15 -30.82 71.06
CA ILE A 56 -52.68 -31.94 71.89
C ILE A 56 -51.15 -32.15 71.72
N ALA A 57 -50.60 -31.81 70.56
CA ALA A 57 -49.17 -31.90 70.28
C ALA A 57 -48.32 -30.79 70.92
N VAL A 58 -48.95 -29.72 71.45
CA VAL A 58 -48.27 -28.66 72.21
C VAL A 58 -48.06 -29.14 73.65
N VAL A 59 -46.94 -29.84 73.87
CA VAL A 59 -46.58 -30.39 75.19
C VAL A 59 -45.69 -29.43 75.99
N ASP A 60 -44.95 -28.54 75.32
CA ASP A 60 -44.09 -27.51 75.91
C ASP A 60 -43.92 -26.28 74.97
N ASP A 61 -43.27 -25.22 75.47
CA ASP A 61 -43.02 -23.98 74.71
C ASP A 61 -42.18 -24.23 73.44
N LYS A 62 -41.34 -25.29 73.44
CA LYS A 62 -40.48 -25.65 72.30
C LYS A 62 -41.28 -26.30 71.17
N ALA A 63 -42.28 -27.13 71.51
CA ALA A 63 -43.21 -27.71 70.54
C ALA A 63 -44.09 -26.62 69.91
N LEU A 64 -44.49 -25.61 70.70
CA LEU A 64 -45.24 -24.46 70.19
C LEU A 64 -44.42 -23.63 69.18
N GLU A 65 -43.14 -23.35 69.48
CA GLU A 65 -42.24 -22.65 68.56
C GLU A 65 -42.03 -23.42 67.24
N ALA A 66 -41.93 -24.75 67.28
CA ALA A 66 -41.78 -25.58 66.08
C ALA A 66 -43.01 -25.49 65.15
N ILE A 67 -44.22 -25.58 65.73
CA ILE A 67 -45.48 -25.46 64.98
C ILE A 67 -45.64 -24.04 64.42
N TYR A 68 -45.26 -23.02 65.20
CA TYR A 68 -45.27 -21.63 64.73
C TYR A 68 -44.34 -21.43 63.53
N LEU A 69 -43.12 -21.97 63.59
CA LEU A 69 -42.15 -21.89 62.50
C LEU A 69 -42.64 -22.61 61.24
N GLU A 70 -43.26 -23.78 61.38
CA GLU A 70 -43.84 -24.53 60.26
C GLU A 70 -44.98 -23.75 59.58
N LYS A 71 -45.89 -23.15 60.38
CA LYS A 71 -46.96 -22.30 59.84
C LYS A 71 -46.39 -21.04 59.20
N GLN A 72 -45.34 -20.44 59.77
CA GLN A 72 -44.67 -19.28 59.18
C GLN A 72 -44.03 -19.62 57.83
N ASN A 73 -43.36 -20.78 57.72
CA ASN A 73 -42.81 -21.29 56.46
C ASN A 73 -43.92 -21.53 55.43
N THR A 74 -45.04 -22.12 55.86
CA THR A 74 -46.21 -22.36 54.99
C THR A 74 -46.79 -21.05 54.47
N VAL A 75 -46.91 -20.03 55.32
CA VAL A 75 -47.35 -18.68 54.91
C VAL A 75 -46.37 -18.06 53.92
N GLN A 76 -45.07 -18.17 54.16
CA GLN A 76 -44.04 -17.68 53.22
C GLN A 76 -44.10 -18.39 51.87
N GLU A 77 -44.30 -19.71 51.87
CA GLU A 77 -44.42 -20.52 50.65
C GLU A 77 -45.67 -20.13 49.86
N ILE A 78 -46.82 -20.01 50.51
CA ILE A 78 -48.08 -19.61 49.87
C ILE A 78 -47.98 -18.18 49.32
N ASN A 79 -47.40 -17.25 50.07
CA ASN A 79 -47.17 -15.88 49.60
C ASN A 79 -46.24 -15.88 48.38
N SER A 80 -45.17 -16.68 48.38
CA SER A 80 -44.27 -16.83 47.25
C SER A 80 -44.99 -17.38 46.01
N LYS A 81 -45.82 -18.42 46.18
CA LYS A 81 -46.66 -18.98 45.10
C LYS A 81 -47.66 -17.96 44.57
N LYS A 82 -48.24 -17.14 45.44
CA LYS A 82 -49.14 -16.04 45.05
C LYS A 82 -48.39 -14.99 44.23
N THR A 83 -47.21 -14.54 44.68
CA THR A 83 -46.39 -13.57 43.93
C THR A 83 -46.02 -14.09 42.55
N VAL A 84 -45.67 -15.37 42.41
CA VAL A 84 -45.39 -16.01 41.12
C VAL A 84 -46.64 -16.06 40.24
N LYS A 85 -47.80 -16.39 40.80
CA LYS A 85 -49.07 -16.44 40.07
C LYS A 85 -49.49 -15.05 39.57
N ASP A 86 -49.40 -14.04 40.43
CA ASP A 86 -49.78 -12.66 40.13
C ASP A 86 -48.88 -12.06 39.04
N ASN A 87 -47.59 -12.46 39.00
CA ASN A 87 -46.61 -11.99 38.01
C ASN A 87 -46.37 -12.97 36.85
N LYS A 88 -47.18 -14.03 36.73
CA LYS A 88 -47.04 -15.06 35.69
C LYS A 88 -46.86 -14.50 34.27
N PRO A 89 -47.68 -13.55 33.77
CA PRO A 89 -47.52 -13.05 32.40
C PRO A 89 -46.17 -12.32 32.20
N THR A 90 -45.70 -11.58 33.21
CA THR A 90 -44.41 -10.88 33.19
C THR A 90 -43.25 -11.88 33.18
N LEU A 91 -43.34 -12.95 33.97
CA LEU A 91 -42.34 -14.01 34.02
C LEU A 91 -42.25 -14.77 32.68
N GLU A 92 -43.39 -15.10 32.06
CA GLU A 92 -43.42 -15.75 30.75
C GLU A 92 -42.80 -14.87 29.65
N LEU A 93 -43.08 -13.56 29.68
CA LEU A 93 -42.45 -12.58 28.79
C LEU A 93 -40.94 -12.50 28.99
N GLU A 94 -40.47 -12.45 30.23
CA GLU A 94 -39.04 -12.38 30.53
C GLU A 94 -38.31 -13.66 30.13
N ILE A 95 -38.90 -14.84 30.37
CA ILE A 95 -38.36 -16.12 29.90
C ILE A 95 -38.24 -16.13 28.36
N LYS A 96 -39.27 -15.63 27.65
CA LYS A 96 -39.23 -15.53 26.20
C LYS A 96 -38.14 -14.57 25.72
N ARG A 97 -37.99 -13.42 26.38
CA ARG A 97 -36.94 -12.43 26.11
C ARG A 97 -35.54 -13.02 26.31
N GLN A 98 -35.33 -13.74 27.42
CA GLN A 98 -34.06 -14.42 27.72
C GLN A 98 -33.70 -15.45 26.64
N LYS A 99 -34.66 -16.28 26.22
CA LYS A 99 -34.46 -17.24 25.11
C LYS A 99 -34.11 -16.56 23.79
N GLN A 100 -34.77 -15.44 23.46
CA GLN A 100 -34.44 -14.65 22.26
C GLN A 100 -33.03 -14.04 22.36
N LEU A 101 -32.67 -13.50 23.51
CA LEU A 101 -31.36 -12.90 23.74
C LEU A 101 -30.24 -13.94 23.64
N GLU A 102 -30.48 -15.15 24.17
CA GLU A 102 -29.56 -16.28 24.02
C GLU A 102 -29.40 -16.68 22.54
N ALA A 103 -30.49 -16.74 21.78
CA ALA A 103 -30.45 -17.02 20.34
C ALA A 103 -29.68 -15.95 19.56
N TYR A 104 -29.94 -14.67 19.80
CA TYR A 104 -29.20 -13.57 19.16
C TYR A 104 -27.72 -13.56 19.54
N THR A 105 -27.39 -13.91 20.79
CA THR A 105 -25.99 -14.02 21.23
C THR A 105 -25.28 -15.15 20.50
N LYS A 106 -25.94 -16.30 20.30
CA LYS A 106 -25.40 -17.41 19.49
C LYS A 106 -25.16 -17.00 18.04
N ILE A 107 -26.11 -16.32 17.39
CA ILE A 107 -25.96 -15.82 16.01
C ILE A 107 -24.82 -14.80 15.92
N LYS A 108 -24.74 -13.84 16.86
CA LYS A 108 -23.66 -12.85 16.93
C LYS A 108 -22.28 -13.50 17.08
N ASN A 109 -22.18 -14.60 17.83
CA ASN A 109 -20.92 -15.32 17.95
C ASN A 109 -20.50 -16.01 16.64
N GLN A 110 -21.46 -16.45 15.82
CA GLN A 110 -21.19 -17.04 14.50
C GLN A 110 -20.73 -16.01 13.46
N THR A 111 -21.07 -14.72 13.63
CA THR A 111 -20.62 -13.65 12.73
C THR A 111 -19.24 -13.10 13.08
N ASN A 112 -18.53 -13.69 14.04
CA ASN A 112 -17.23 -13.20 14.50
C ASN A 112 -16.10 -13.54 13.50
N PRO A 113 -15.46 -12.55 12.84
CA PRO A 113 -14.42 -12.80 11.84
C PRO A 113 -13.06 -13.19 12.46
N ARG A 114 -12.94 -13.32 13.79
CA ARG A 114 -11.67 -13.60 14.47
C ARG A 114 -11.03 -14.91 14.03
N SER A 115 -11.80 -15.96 13.80
CA SER A 115 -11.27 -17.26 13.35
C SER A 115 -10.62 -17.14 11.97
N ILE A 116 -11.31 -16.49 11.02
CA ILE A 116 -10.81 -16.20 9.68
C ILE A 116 -9.56 -15.32 9.75
N THR A 117 -9.61 -14.26 10.57
CA THR A 117 -8.48 -13.33 10.74
C THR A 117 -7.26 -14.04 11.33
N SER A 118 -7.45 -14.92 12.33
CA SER A 118 -6.37 -15.69 12.96
C SER A 118 -5.75 -16.68 11.98
N LEU A 119 -6.58 -17.38 11.18
CA LEU A 119 -6.09 -18.31 10.17
C LEU A 119 -5.30 -17.57 9.10
N SER A 120 -5.84 -16.47 8.58
CA SER A 120 -5.15 -15.58 7.65
C SER A 120 -3.80 -15.11 8.22
N SER A 121 -3.75 -14.70 9.49
CA SER A 121 -2.49 -14.33 10.16
C SER A 121 -1.47 -15.46 10.17
N SER A 122 -1.89 -16.68 10.53
CA SER A 122 -0.97 -17.82 10.59
C SER A 122 -0.38 -18.18 9.22
N ILE A 123 -1.19 -18.13 8.16
CA ILE A 123 -0.75 -18.39 6.79
C ILE A 123 0.22 -17.29 6.33
N SER A 124 -0.17 -16.04 6.53
CA SER A 124 0.62 -14.86 6.21
C SER A 124 1.99 -14.87 6.91
N GLU A 125 2.02 -15.21 8.19
CA GLU A 125 3.26 -15.24 8.98
C GLU A 125 4.22 -16.35 8.49
N THR A 126 3.67 -17.52 8.17
CA THR A 126 4.44 -18.69 7.73
C THR A 126 5.02 -18.48 6.32
N TYR A 127 4.21 -18.00 5.37
CA TYR A 127 4.60 -18.00 3.95
C TYR A 127 5.10 -16.65 3.44
N LEU A 128 4.63 -15.53 3.98
CA LEU A 128 4.90 -14.18 3.43
C LEU A 128 5.79 -13.35 4.33
N THR A 129 5.49 -13.27 5.63
CA THR A 129 6.17 -12.34 6.54
C THR A 129 7.66 -12.63 6.69
N THR A 130 8.04 -13.90 6.84
CA THR A 130 9.44 -14.30 7.04
C THR A 130 10.26 -14.04 5.77
N SER A 131 9.78 -14.55 4.62
CA SER A 131 10.41 -14.31 3.31
C SER A 131 10.54 -12.81 2.99
N LEU A 132 9.48 -12.03 3.23
CA LEU A 132 9.49 -10.59 2.97
C LEU A 132 10.49 -9.85 3.88
N LYS A 133 10.57 -10.21 5.17
CA LYS A 133 11.56 -9.63 6.10
C LYS A 133 13.00 -9.92 5.66
N GLU A 134 13.27 -11.16 5.24
CA GLU A 134 14.60 -11.57 4.76
C GLU A 134 14.97 -10.86 3.47
N HIS A 135 14.07 -10.82 2.49
CA HIS A 135 14.29 -10.10 1.23
C HIS A 135 14.45 -8.60 1.48
N PHE A 136 13.67 -8.00 2.38
CA PHE A 136 13.80 -6.59 2.73
C PHE A 136 15.16 -6.28 3.34
N ALA A 137 15.63 -7.09 4.30
CA ALA A 137 16.97 -6.93 4.89
C ALA A 137 18.08 -7.09 3.83
N ALA A 138 17.92 -8.04 2.90
CA ALA A 138 18.87 -8.24 1.81
C ALA A 138 18.90 -7.04 0.85
N GLU A 139 17.74 -6.48 0.49
CA GLU A 139 17.64 -5.29 -0.35
C GLU A 139 18.27 -4.06 0.32
N LEU A 140 18.01 -3.83 1.61
CA LEU A 140 18.65 -2.75 2.36
C LEU A 140 20.17 -2.86 2.39
N LYS A 141 20.69 -4.09 2.54
CA LYS A 141 22.14 -4.35 2.49
C LYS A 141 22.71 -4.07 1.09
N GLN A 142 22.00 -4.45 0.03
CA GLN A 142 22.42 -4.20 -1.35
C GLN A 142 22.40 -2.70 -1.70
N LEU A 143 21.39 -1.98 -1.22
CA LEU A 143 21.33 -0.52 -1.30
C LEU A 143 22.27 0.16 -0.29
N GLY A 144 23.00 -0.60 0.53
CA GLY A 144 23.97 -0.11 1.50
C GLY A 144 23.39 0.91 2.48
N PHE A 145 22.17 0.65 2.94
CA PHE A 145 21.52 1.39 4.03
C PHE A 145 22.08 0.90 5.36
N SER A 146 22.75 1.78 6.11
CA SER A 146 23.47 1.43 7.34
C SER A 146 23.25 2.41 8.49
N ASN A 147 22.40 3.42 8.31
CA ASN A 147 22.32 4.55 9.23
C ASN A 147 21.59 4.17 10.53
N TYR A 148 20.60 3.27 10.45
CA TYR A 148 19.88 2.72 11.60
C TYR A 148 19.19 1.41 11.24
N VAL A 149 18.85 0.60 12.25
CA VAL A 149 18.24 -0.72 12.05
C VAL A 149 16.74 -0.58 11.83
N VAL A 150 16.30 -1.04 10.66
CA VAL A 150 14.90 -1.02 10.25
C VAL A 150 14.40 -2.44 10.08
N SER A 151 13.18 -2.71 10.54
CA SER A 151 12.52 -4.00 10.44
C SER A 151 11.17 -3.85 9.73
N ALA A 152 10.83 -4.87 8.95
CA ALA A 152 9.50 -5.00 8.37
C ALA A 152 8.56 -5.63 9.42
N ASN A 153 7.49 -4.93 9.75
CA ASN A 153 6.44 -5.43 10.63
C ASN A 153 5.15 -5.65 9.81
N THR A 154 4.45 -6.74 10.10
CA THR A 154 3.17 -7.05 9.46
C THR A 154 2.05 -6.99 10.49
N ARG A 155 0.92 -6.39 10.14
CA ARG A 155 -0.28 -6.37 10.98
C ARG A 155 -1.48 -6.83 10.16
N ASN A 156 -2.25 -7.76 10.70
CA ASN A 156 -3.52 -8.14 10.10
C ASN A 156 -4.66 -7.25 10.59
N SER A 157 -5.50 -6.81 9.66
CA SER A 157 -6.69 -6.02 9.92
C SER A 157 -7.81 -6.50 9.00
N ASN A 158 -8.85 -7.12 9.57
CA ASN A 158 -10.05 -7.58 8.85
C ASN A 158 -9.74 -8.46 7.62
N GLY A 159 -8.77 -9.38 7.73
CA GLY A 159 -8.38 -10.27 6.63
C GLY A 159 -7.41 -9.66 5.61
N ALA A 160 -7.05 -8.38 5.74
CA ALA A 160 -5.98 -7.76 4.96
C ALA A 160 -4.67 -7.74 5.77
N GLN A 161 -3.56 -8.10 5.12
CA GLN A 161 -2.23 -8.01 5.69
C GLN A 161 -1.62 -6.64 5.36
N LEU A 162 -1.28 -5.87 6.38
CA LEU A 162 -0.64 -4.57 6.26
C LEU A 162 0.86 -4.71 6.50
N PHE A 163 1.66 -4.12 5.62
CA PHE A 163 3.12 -4.01 5.76
C PHE A 163 3.48 -2.63 6.30
N LYS A 164 4.28 -2.59 7.37
CA LYS A 164 4.80 -1.35 7.96
C LYS A 164 6.30 -1.47 8.20
N ILE A 165 7.03 -0.49 7.72
CA ILE A 165 8.44 -0.30 8.03
C ILE A 165 8.55 0.37 9.42
N ALA A 166 9.31 -0.21 10.33
CA ALA A 166 9.50 0.30 11.69
C ALA A 166 10.97 0.25 12.12
N LEU A 167 11.37 1.14 13.02
CA LEU A 167 12.68 1.06 13.66
C LEU A 167 12.73 -0.17 14.56
N ALA A 168 13.85 -0.89 14.55
CA ALA A 168 14.00 -2.07 15.42
C ALA A 168 14.04 -1.68 16.91
N ASP A 169 14.66 -0.54 17.22
CA ASP A 169 14.92 -0.10 18.59
C ASP A 169 13.85 0.85 19.17
N SER A 170 12.88 1.27 18.36
CA SER A 170 11.86 2.25 18.75
C SER A 170 10.50 1.95 18.11
N LYS A 171 9.48 1.74 18.95
CA LYS A 171 8.09 1.54 18.49
C LYS A 171 7.27 2.83 18.40
N LEU A 172 7.74 3.91 19.03
CA LEU A 172 7.00 5.18 19.12
C LEU A 172 7.22 6.09 17.91
N ILE A 173 8.42 6.11 17.34
CA ILE A 173 8.80 7.08 16.30
C ILE A 173 8.67 6.42 14.94
N ASN A 174 8.00 7.10 14.00
CA ASN A 174 7.86 6.56 12.66
C ASN A 174 9.12 6.82 11.83
N VAL A 175 9.45 5.91 10.92
CA VAL A 175 10.66 6.02 10.10
C VAL A 175 10.66 7.30 9.25
N HIS A 176 9.50 7.73 8.75
CA HIS A 176 9.38 8.96 7.94
C HIS A 176 9.63 10.26 8.72
N GLU A 177 9.62 10.23 10.05
CA GLU A 177 9.89 11.41 10.90
C GLU A 177 11.38 11.64 11.10
N ILE A 178 12.22 10.60 10.90
CA ILE A 178 13.67 10.65 11.09
C ILE A 178 14.41 10.56 9.75
N ALA A 179 13.89 9.75 8.82
CA ALA A 179 14.50 9.52 7.53
C ALA A 179 14.48 10.79 6.69
N SER A 180 15.64 11.16 6.13
CA SER A 180 15.72 12.12 5.04
C SER A 180 14.89 11.65 3.83
N GLU A 181 14.49 12.58 2.96
CA GLU A 181 13.74 12.25 1.74
C GLU A 181 14.41 11.14 0.93
N GLY A 182 15.75 11.16 0.86
CA GLY A 182 16.48 10.14 0.12
C GLY A 182 16.51 8.77 0.77
N GLU A 183 16.57 8.73 2.10
CA GLU A 183 16.43 7.49 2.86
C GLU A 183 15.02 6.91 2.74
N GLN A 184 13.98 7.75 2.77
CA GLN A 184 12.60 7.31 2.58
C GLN A 184 12.41 6.65 1.22
N LYS A 185 12.95 7.25 0.14
CA LYS A 185 12.90 6.66 -1.21
C LYS A 185 13.68 5.36 -1.30
N CYS A 186 14.86 5.28 -0.68
CA CYS A 186 15.62 4.03 -0.61
C CYS A 186 14.83 2.91 0.10
N LEU A 187 14.21 3.22 1.24
CA LEU A 187 13.40 2.28 2.01
C LEU A 187 12.16 1.82 1.23
N ALA A 188 11.51 2.75 0.52
CA ALA A 188 10.38 2.45 -0.35
C ALA A 188 10.79 1.51 -1.50
N LEU A 189 11.88 1.83 -2.21
CA LEU A 189 12.39 1.00 -3.29
C LEU A 189 12.80 -0.40 -2.79
N ALA A 190 13.49 -0.48 -1.64
CA ALA A 190 13.85 -1.75 -1.02
C ALA A 190 12.61 -2.59 -0.69
N SER A 191 11.54 -1.96 -0.21
CA SER A 191 10.27 -2.63 0.10
C SER A 191 9.61 -3.20 -1.14
N VAL A 192 9.51 -2.40 -2.21
CA VAL A 192 8.95 -2.83 -3.49
C VAL A 192 9.75 -3.99 -4.08
N LEU A 193 11.09 -3.88 -4.12
CA LEU A 193 11.95 -4.95 -4.63
C LEU A 193 11.88 -6.23 -3.78
N ALA A 194 11.75 -6.09 -2.46
CA ALA A 194 11.57 -7.23 -1.57
C ALA A 194 10.23 -7.93 -1.78
N GLU A 195 9.15 -7.17 -1.95
CA GLU A 195 7.82 -7.70 -2.27
C GLU A 195 7.82 -8.42 -3.63
N LEU A 196 8.46 -7.83 -4.64
CA LEU A 196 8.64 -8.42 -5.97
C LEU A 196 9.44 -9.74 -5.95
N LYS A 197 10.34 -9.91 -4.97
CA LYS A 197 11.06 -11.17 -4.75
C LYS A 197 10.21 -12.18 -3.98
N ALA A 198 9.51 -11.73 -2.93
CA ALA A 198 8.66 -12.58 -2.10
C ALA A 198 7.47 -13.16 -2.88
N ASP A 199 6.84 -12.39 -3.78
CA ASP A 199 5.74 -12.84 -4.64
C ASP A 199 6.23 -13.77 -5.77
N ASN A 200 7.54 -13.80 -6.06
CA ASN A 200 8.19 -14.65 -7.08
C ASN A 200 7.57 -14.55 -8.50
N ARG A 201 6.82 -13.48 -8.78
CA ARG A 201 6.26 -13.23 -10.11
C ARG A 201 7.30 -12.57 -11.01
N LYS A 202 7.41 -13.04 -12.24
CA LYS A 202 8.31 -12.49 -13.28
C LYS A 202 7.66 -11.40 -14.14
N SER A 203 6.57 -10.82 -13.67
CA SER A 203 5.91 -9.70 -14.36
C SER A 203 6.86 -8.52 -14.52
N GLY A 204 6.67 -7.78 -15.62
CA GLY A 204 7.41 -6.53 -15.84
C GLY A 204 7.11 -5.49 -14.77
N VAL A 205 8.10 -4.67 -14.43
CA VAL A 205 7.99 -3.60 -13.43
C VAL A 205 8.30 -2.26 -14.06
N ILE A 206 7.54 -1.24 -13.66
CA ILE A 206 7.66 0.12 -14.19
C ILE A 206 8.03 1.04 -13.03
N PHE A 207 9.15 1.76 -13.18
CA PHE A 207 9.60 2.79 -12.26
C PHE A 207 9.50 4.15 -12.92
N ASP A 208 8.71 5.04 -12.34
CA ASP A 208 8.59 6.43 -12.77
C ASP A 208 9.44 7.34 -11.86
N ASP A 209 10.47 7.95 -12.42
CA ASP A 209 11.48 8.76 -11.72
C ASP A 209 11.93 8.14 -10.37
N PRO A 210 12.56 6.95 -10.38
CA PRO A 210 12.96 6.25 -9.14
C PRO A 210 13.99 7.04 -8.32
N VAL A 211 14.58 8.07 -8.91
CA VAL A 211 15.62 8.90 -8.31
C VAL A 211 15.33 10.40 -8.50
N ASN A 212 14.25 10.89 -7.91
CA ASN A 212 14.07 12.34 -7.80
C ASN A 212 14.77 12.89 -6.52
N SER A 213 15.47 14.01 -6.60
CA SER A 213 16.12 14.71 -5.46
C SER A 213 17.10 13.90 -4.59
N LEU A 214 17.62 12.76 -5.05
CA LEU A 214 18.54 11.93 -4.27
C LEU A 214 19.99 12.38 -4.39
N ASP A 215 20.77 12.18 -3.32
CA ASP A 215 22.22 12.30 -3.34
C ASP A 215 22.87 11.31 -4.35
N HIS A 216 24.01 11.70 -4.91
CA HIS A 216 24.78 10.95 -5.89
C HIS A 216 25.10 9.53 -5.42
N LYS A 217 25.33 9.33 -4.11
CA LYS A 217 25.61 8.01 -3.54
C LYS A 217 24.44 7.04 -3.70
N TRP A 218 23.21 7.51 -3.53
CA TRP A 218 22.00 6.69 -3.64
C TRP A 218 21.67 6.38 -5.10
N ARG A 219 21.80 7.37 -6.00
CA ARG A 219 21.62 7.22 -7.45
C ARG A 219 22.32 5.99 -8.01
N GLN A 220 23.61 5.85 -7.71
CA GLN A 220 24.40 4.75 -8.23
C GLN A 220 23.91 3.39 -7.73
N LYS A 221 23.67 3.28 -6.42
CA LYS A 221 23.26 2.00 -5.83
C LYS A 221 21.88 1.57 -6.35
N ILE A 222 20.98 2.53 -6.56
CA ILE A 222 19.68 2.30 -7.17
C ILE A 222 19.86 1.85 -8.63
N ALA A 223 20.65 2.56 -9.44
CA ALA A 223 20.93 2.18 -10.82
C ALA A 223 21.47 0.74 -10.91
N ARG A 224 22.50 0.42 -10.12
CA ARG A 224 23.06 -0.94 -10.03
C ARG A 224 22.00 -1.97 -9.69
N ARG A 225 21.17 -1.69 -8.69
CA ARG A 225 20.14 -2.62 -8.24
C ARG A 225 19.05 -2.86 -9.29
N LEU A 226 18.61 -1.80 -9.99
CA LEU A 226 17.64 -1.91 -11.08
C LEU A 226 18.19 -2.68 -12.28
N ILE A 227 19.46 -2.46 -12.65
CA ILE A 227 20.13 -3.24 -13.70
C ILE A 227 20.23 -4.71 -13.30
N GLN A 228 20.58 -5.03 -12.06
CA GLN A 228 20.58 -6.41 -11.58
C GLN A 228 19.18 -7.04 -11.64
N GLU A 229 18.13 -6.30 -11.26
CA GLU A 229 16.75 -6.79 -11.35
C GLU A 229 16.31 -7.04 -12.81
N SER A 230 16.82 -6.23 -13.74
CA SER A 230 16.53 -6.39 -15.18
C SER A 230 17.05 -7.70 -15.78
N THR A 231 17.96 -8.40 -15.10
CA THR A 231 18.40 -9.74 -15.50
C THR A 231 17.35 -10.83 -15.22
N GLN A 232 16.42 -10.57 -14.30
CA GLN A 232 15.41 -11.53 -13.86
C GLN A 232 14.03 -11.27 -14.46
N ARG A 233 13.71 -10.00 -14.76
CA ARG A 233 12.42 -9.55 -15.30
C ARG A 233 12.57 -8.31 -16.17
N GLN A 234 11.54 -7.98 -16.94
CA GLN A 234 11.50 -6.71 -17.67
C GLN A 234 11.39 -5.53 -16.70
N VAL A 235 12.31 -4.57 -16.79
CA VAL A 235 12.32 -3.34 -16.01
C VAL A 235 12.19 -2.16 -16.97
N ILE A 236 11.14 -1.36 -16.81
CA ILE A 236 10.90 -0.13 -17.58
C ILE A 236 11.13 1.05 -16.64
N ILE A 237 11.98 1.98 -17.03
CA ILE A 237 12.34 3.15 -16.22
C ILE A 237 12.00 4.41 -17.02
N PHE A 238 11.13 5.23 -16.47
CA PHE A 238 10.96 6.61 -16.92
C PHE A 238 11.88 7.49 -16.08
N THR A 239 12.68 8.32 -16.75
CA THR A 239 13.49 9.31 -16.07
C THR A 239 13.65 10.58 -16.90
N HIS A 240 13.61 11.72 -16.23
CA HIS A 240 14.02 13.00 -16.82
C HIS A 240 15.51 13.33 -16.60
N GLU A 241 16.22 12.53 -15.80
CA GLU A 241 17.59 12.82 -15.40
C GLU A 241 18.62 12.06 -16.27
N ILE A 242 19.33 12.81 -17.13
CA ILE A 242 20.37 12.26 -18.03
C ILE A 242 21.51 11.60 -17.24
N ILE A 243 21.86 12.15 -16.07
CA ILE A 243 22.91 11.59 -15.20
C ILE A 243 22.51 10.18 -14.75
N PHE A 244 21.24 9.97 -14.40
CA PHE A 244 20.76 8.66 -13.99
C PHE A 244 20.74 7.66 -15.16
N LEU A 245 20.36 8.10 -16.36
CA LEU A 245 20.50 7.30 -17.58
C LEU A 245 21.96 6.86 -17.79
N LYS A 246 22.94 7.77 -17.63
CA LYS A 246 24.36 7.42 -17.75
C LYS A 246 24.77 6.35 -16.73
N LEU A 247 24.36 6.49 -15.47
CA LEU A 247 24.63 5.50 -14.42
C LEU A 247 24.03 4.13 -14.73
N LEU A 248 22.82 4.08 -15.31
CA LEU A 248 22.21 2.82 -15.75
C LEU A 248 23.03 2.15 -16.86
N LEU A 249 23.52 2.92 -17.84
CA LEU A 249 24.35 2.40 -18.93
C LEU A 249 25.71 1.92 -18.42
N GLU A 250 26.36 2.67 -17.52
CA GLU A 250 27.62 2.25 -16.88
C GLU A 250 27.47 0.92 -16.13
N GLU A 251 26.43 0.79 -15.30
CA GLU A 251 26.18 -0.44 -14.53
C GLU A 251 25.77 -1.62 -15.44
N ALA A 252 25.15 -1.33 -16.59
CA ALA A 252 24.83 -2.33 -17.60
C ALA A 252 26.07 -2.86 -18.32
N GLU A 253 27.00 -1.98 -18.69
CA GLU A 253 28.30 -2.36 -19.26
C GLU A 253 29.09 -3.24 -18.26
N ILE A 254 29.09 -2.87 -16.98
CA ILE A 254 29.75 -3.66 -15.91
C ILE A 254 29.12 -5.05 -15.76
N THR A 255 27.80 -5.16 -15.92
CA THR A 255 27.05 -6.41 -15.76
C THR A 255 26.99 -7.24 -17.06
N ASP A 256 27.58 -6.75 -18.17
CA ASP A 256 27.46 -7.30 -19.53
C ASP A 256 26.00 -7.52 -19.95
N ASN A 257 25.11 -6.60 -19.54
CA ASN A 257 23.70 -6.65 -19.92
C ASN A 257 23.48 -5.90 -21.24
N GLN A 258 23.38 -6.65 -22.33
CA GLN A 258 23.26 -6.11 -23.68
C GLN A 258 21.81 -5.78 -24.10
N ASN A 259 20.81 -6.15 -23.28
CA ASN A 259 19.40 -6.02 -23.62
C ASN A 259 18.77 -4.71 -23.13
N ILE A 260 19.42 -3.58 -23.42
CA ILE A 260 18.91 -2.26 -23.05
C ILE A 260 18.37 -1.53 -24.27
N GLN A 261 17.08 -1.17 -24.20
CA GLN A 261 16.44 -0.29 -25.16
C GLN A 261 16.26 1.10 -24.54
N ILE A 262 16.72 2.13 -25.25
CA ILE A 262 16.58 3.52 -24.83
C ILE A 262 15.63 4.21 -25.81
N SER A 263 14.57 4.81 -25.25
CA SER A 263 13.64 5.66 -25.98
C SER A 263 13.51 7.00 -25.28
N SER A 264 13.35 8.08 -26.05
CA SER A 264 13.05 9.41 -25.55
C SER A 264 11.59 9.77 -25.80
N LEU A 265 11.00 10.51 -24.87
CA LEU A 265 9.66 11.09 -25.01
C LEU A 265 9.80 12.57 -25.30
N ASP A 266 9.22 12.99 -26.42
CA ASP A 266 9.26 14.35 -26.93
C ASP A 266 7.86 14.98 -26.86
N ARG A 267 7.81 16.31 -26.88
CA ARG A 267 6.58 17.10 -26.91
C ARG A 267 6.65 18.12 -28.03
N SER A 268 5.60 18.15 -28.84
CA SER A 268 5.34 19.25 -29.78
C SER A 268 4.56 20.37 -29.09
N LEU A 269 4.38 21.51 -29.77
CA LEU A 269 3.54 22.61 -29.29
C LEU A 269 2.07 22.23 -29.04
N LYS A 270 1.58 21.12 -29.62
CA LYS A 270 0.16 20.70 -29.51
C LYS A 270 -0.03 19.32 -28.87
N ASN A 271 0.93 18.42 -29.02
CA ASN A 271 0.85 17.02 -28.60
C ASN A 271 2.05 16.64 -27.73
N SER A 272 1.82 15.89 -26.65
CA SER A 272 2.83 15.25 -25.82
C SER A 272 2.91 13.74 -26.12
N GLY A 273 4.02 13.10 -25.72
CA GLY A 273 4.18 11.63 -25.83
C GLY A 273 4.69 11.16 -27.19
N ILE A 274 5.43 12.00 -27.92
CA ILE A 274 6.05 11.63 -29.18
C ILE A 274 7.25 10.73 -28.87
N VAL A 275 7.12 9.43 -29.12
CA VAL A 275 8.19 8.46 -28.84
C VAL A 275 9.25 8.52 -29.94
N ARG A 276 10.52 8.69 -29.55
CA ARG A 276 11.67 8.50 -30.42
C ARG A 276 12.51 7.34 -29.91
N ASN A 277 12.84 6.39 -30.79
CA ASN A 277 13.68 5.22 -30.47
C ASN A 277 15.18 5.56 -30.47
N SER A 278 15.51 6.77 -30.04
CA SER A 278 16.87 7.25 -29.90
C SER A 278 17.00 8.00 -28.56
N PRO A 279 18.16 7.91 -27.90
CA PRO A 279 18.48 8.81 -26.79
C PRO A 279 18.39 10.29 -27.22
N PRO A 280 18.21 11.23 -26.28
CA PRO A 280 18.36 12.66 -26.56
C PRO A 280 19.80 12.96 -27.02
N TRP A 281 19.98 14.06 -27.76
CA TRP A 281 21.27 14.45 -28.35
C TRP A 281 22.42 14.45 -27.33
N ASP A 282 22.17 14.95 -26.12
CA ASP A 282 23.13 14.99 -25.01
C ASP A 282 23.67 13.62 -24.56
N ALA A 283 22.88 12.57 -24.76
CA ALA A 283 23.20 11.20 -24.40
C ALA A 283 23.71 10.36 -25.59
N LEU A 284 23.72 10.90 -26.81
CA LEU A 284 24.21 10.16 -27.99
C LEU A 284 25.74 10.05 -28.00
N PRO A 285 26.29 8.85 -28.29
CA PRO A 285 27.73 8.68 -28.53
C PRO A 285 28.14 9.33 -29.85
N THR A 286 29.45 9.57 -30.01
CA THR A 286 30.04 10.24 -31.19
C THR A 286 29.55 9.66 -32.52
N SER A 287 29.56 8.34 -32.68
CA SER A 287 29.16 7.66 -33.92
C SER A 287 27.68 7.91 -34.29
N LYS A 288 26.79 7.98 -33.29
CA LYS A 288 25.36 8.26 -33.51
C LYS A 288 25.12 9.74 -33.81
N ARG A 289 25.88 10.65 -33.19
CA ARG A 289 25.86 12.08 -33.53
C ARG A 289 26.25 12.32 -34.99
N ILE A 290 27.32 11.67 -35.47
CA ILE A 290 27.74 11.73 -36.88
C ILE A 290 26.63 11.24 -37.81
N THR A 291 25.98 10.11 -37.48
CA THR A 291 24.86 9.59 -38.28
C THR A 291 23.69 10.58 -38.36
N GLN A 292 23.40 11.27 -37.26
CA GLN A 292 22.35 12.29 -37.23
C GLN A 292 22.74 13.55 -38.02
N LEU A 293 24.01 13.96 -37.98
CA LEU A 293 24.54 15.04 -38.83
C LEU A 293 24.41 14.70 -40.32
N GLU A 294 24.66 13.46 -40.73
CA GLU A 294 24.44 13.00 -42.11
C GLU A 294 22.95 13.11 -42.52
N VAL A 295 22.01 12.83 -41.59
CA VAL A 295 20.57 13.03 -41.84
C VAL A 295 20.24 14.52 -41.99
N MET A 296 20.82 15.38 -41.16
CA MET A 296 20.64 16.83 -41.24
C MET A 296 21.19 17.39 -42.56
N LEU A 297 22.35 16.91 -43.02
CA LEU A 297 22.93 17.28 -44.32
C LEU A 297 21.97 16.98 -45.48
N ARG A 298 21.30 15.82 -45.46
CA ARG A 298 20.29 15.49 -46.49
C ARG A 298 19.11 16.46 -46.52
N GLN A 299 18.77 17.05 -45.38
CA GLN A 299 17.75 18.09 -45.29
C GLN A 299 18.30 19.44 -45.79
N LEU A 300 19.52 19.81 -45.39
CA LEU A 300 20.20 21.02 -45.86
C LEU A 300 20.34 21.06 -47.38
N LYS A 301 20.75 19.96 -48.02
CA LYS A 301 20.82 19.83 -49.48
C LYS A 301 19.49 20.15 -50.19
N LYS A 302 18.35 19.90 -49.53
CA LYS A 302 17.03 20.23 -50.09
C LYS A 302 16.70 21.71 -49.90
N ILE A 303 17.05 22.29 -48.75
CA ILE A 303 16.78 23.69 -48.41
C ILE A 303 17.65 24.62 -49.27
N GLU A 304 18.90 24.23 -49.54
CA GLU A 304 19.86 24.96 -50.39
C GLU A 304 19.29 25.26 -51.78
N LEU A 305 18.48 24.35 -52.35
CA LEU A 305 17.85 24.52 -53.67
C LEU A 305 16.65 25.48 -53.66
N VAL A 306 16.12 25.82 -52.48
CA VAL A 306 14.83 26.51 -52.33
C VAL A 306 14.99 27.91 -51.73
N SER A 307 15.79 28.07 -50.67
CA SER A 307 15.88 29.33 -49.94
C SER A 307 17.25 29.51 -49.27
N GLU A 308 17.97 30.55 -49.68
CA GLU A 308 19.27 30.93 -49.10
C GLU A 308 19.13 31.37 -47.63
N ILE A 309 18.05 32.07 -47.28
CA ILE A 309 17.82 32.55 -45.91
C ILE A 309 17.57 31.37 -44.96
N GLU A 310 16.72 30.43 -45.36
CA GLU A 310 16.44 29.22 -44.57
C GLU A 310 17.66 28.31 -44.51
N TYR A 311 18.42 28.22 -45.61
CA TYR A 311 19.67 27.48 -45.65
C TYR A 311 20.66 28.06 -44.65
N ASN A 312 20.92 29.36 -44.68
CA ASN A 312 21.87 30.02 -43.78
C ASN A 312 21.50 29.84 -42.30
N SER A 313 20.21 29.86 -41.97
CA SER A 313 19.76 29.61 -40.61
C SER A 313 19.95 28.15 -40.18
N SER A 314 19.63 27.21 -41.06
CA SER A 314 19.75 25.77 -40.80
C SER A 314 21.21 25.33 -40.76
N ALA A 315 22.06 25.88 -41.63
CA ALA A 315 23.51 25.66 -41.67
C ALA A 315 24.19 26.18 -40.40
N GLY A 316 23.83 27.38 -39.92
CA GLY A 316 24.35 27.89 -38.64
C GLY A 316 23.96 27.00 -37.44
N SER A 317 22.74 26.45 -37.44
CA SER A 317 22.33 25.47 -36.42
C SER A 317 23.10 24.15 -36.54
N PHE A 318 23.35 23.70 -37.77
CA PHE A 318 24.14 22.50 -38.05
C PHE A 318 25.57 22.61 -37.50
N TYR A 319 26.24 23.75 -37.70
CA TYR A 319 27.59 23.96 -37.15
C TYR A 319 27.64 23.97 -35.62
N GLY A 320 26.54 24.36 -34.96
CA GLY A 320 26.39 24.18 -33.51
C GLY A 320 26.43 22.69 -33.12
N TYR A 321 25.62 21.86 -33.78
CA TYR A 321 25.64 20.41 -33.55
C TYR A 321 26.96 19.74 -33.94
N LEU A 322 27.60 20.17 -35.04
CA LEU A 322 28.91 19.66 -35.45
C LEU A 322 29.98 19.97 -34.40
N ARG A 323 29.98 21.18 -33.84
CA ARG A 323 30.86 21.55 -32.72
C ARG A 323 30.65 20.64 -31.52
N GLU A 324 29.40 20.44 -31.12
CA GLU A 324 29.09 19.55 -30.01
C GLU A 324 29.49 18.09 -30.28
N ALA A 325 29.44 17.64 -31.54
CA ALA A 325 29.94 16.32 -31.94
C ALA A 325 31.46 16.23 -31.82
N TRP A 326 32.20 17.29 -32.18
CA TRP A 326 33.65 17.39 -31.94
C TRP A 326 33.99 17.35 -30.45
N GLU A 327 33.29 18.12 -29.62
CA GLU A 327 33.47 18.09 -28.16
C GLU A 327 33.27 16.67 -27.61
N ARG A 328 32.22 15.97 -28.07
CA ARG A 328 31.97 14.57 -27.67
C ARG A 328 33.04 13.61 -28.19
N LEU A 329 33.53 13.80 -29.41
CA LEU A 329 34.62 12.99 -29.97
C LEU A 329 35.89 13.15 -29.16
N VAL A 330 36.25 14.39 -28.78
CA VAL A 330 37.42 14.67 -27.96
C VAL A 330 37.32 13.93 -26.63
N GLU A 331 36.18 14.03 -25.98
CA GLU A 331 35.91 13.41 -24.69
C GLU A 331 35.91 11.86 -24.76
N GLU A 332 35.13 11.31 -25.69
CA GLU A 332 34.86 9.87 -25.79
C GLU A 332 36.03 9.12 -26.45
N LYS A 333 36.59 9.67 -27.53
CA LYS A 333 37.55 8.98 -28.41
C LYS A 333 38.97 9.47 -28.21
N LEU A 334 39.24 10.76 -28.39
CA LEU A 334 40.62 11.29 -28.30
C LEU A 334 41.19 11.08 -26.90
N LEU A 335 40.47 11.53 -25.88
CA LEU A 335 40.81 11.36 -24.48
C LEU A 335 40.45 9.97 -23.95
N ASN A 336 39.91 9.08 -24.78
CA ASN A 336 39.59 7.70 -24.42
C ASN A 336 38.71 7.59 -23.16
N LYS A 337 37.76 8.52 -22.96
CA LYS A 337 36.92 8.60 -21.75
C LYS A 337 37.72 8.81 -20.45
N VAL A 338 38.89 9.44 -20.51
CA VAL A 338 39.68 9.80 -19.30
C VAL A 338 38.96 10.87 -18.51
N VAL A 339 38.49 11.91 -19.18
CA VAL A 339 37.63 12.95 -18.62
C VAL A 339 36.33 12.89 -19.40
N GLU A 340 35.21 12.77 -18.69
CA GLU A 340 33.88 12.82 -19.30
C GLU A 340 32.95 13.77 -18.54
N ARG A 341 32.09 14.47 -19.27
CA ARG A 341 30.98 15.23 -18.73
C ARG A 341 30.07 14.26 -17.97
N PHE A 342 29.74 14.63 -16.74
CA PHE A 342 29.00 13.79 -15.79
C PHE A 342 29.73 12.48 -15.42
N GLY A 343 31.01 12.32 -15.78
CA GLY A 343 31.85 11.24 -15.29
C GLY A 343 32.21 11.46 -13.82
N ARG A 344 32.14 10.41 -13.01
CA ARG A 344 32.34 10.48 -11.55
C ARG A 344 33.78 10.72 -11.12
N ALA A 345 34.70 10.21 -11.91
CA ALA A 345 36.11 10.20 -11.61
C ALA A 345 36.91 10.29 -12.90
N ILE A 346 38.08 10.91 -12.80
CA ILE A 346 39.08 10.91 -13.85
C ILE A 346 39.61 9.47 -13.98
N GLN A 347 39.46 8.87 -15.16
CA GLN A 347 39.83 7.47 -15.41
C GLN A 347 41.34 7.35 -15.66
N THR A 348 42.14 7.48 -14.61
CA THR A 348 43.62 7.47 -14.69
C THR A 348 44.18 6.20 -15.34
N ASN A 349 43.51 5.05 -15.18
CA ASN A 349 43.90 3.80 -15.83
C ASN A 349 43.87 3.88 -17.36
N ARG A 350 43.02 4.74 -17.93
CA ARG A 350 42.86 4.93 -19.37
C ARG A 350 43.94 5.84 -19.97
N LEU A 351 44.67 6.61 -19.13
CA LEU A 351 45.79 7.47 -19.56
C LEU A 351 46.89 6.70 -20.29
N LYS A 352 47.09 5.42 -19.94
CA LYS A 352 48.11 4.57 -20.58
C LYS A 352 47.95 4.47 -22.09
N ARG A 353 46.73 4.69 -22.60
CA ARG A 353 46.45 4.68 -24.04
C ARG A 353 46.73 6.01 -24.73
N LEU A 354 46.93 7.13 -24.02
CA LEU A 354 47.05 8.50 -24.59
C LEU A 354 48.46 8.93 -25.04
N GLN A 355 49.39 7.98 -25.24
CA GLN A 355 50.80 8.32 -25.51
C GLN A 355 51.06 8.85 -26.94
N ASP A 356 50.07 8.72 -27.81
CA ASP A 356 50.11 8.91 -29.26
C ASP A 356 49.36 10.17 -29.72
N ILE A 357 48.94 11.05 -28.80
CA ILE A 357 48.38 12.36 -29.18
C ILE A 357 49.50 13.23 -29.71
N CYS A 358 49.33 13.75 -30.92
CA CYS A 358 50.34 14.55 -31.61
C CYS A 358 49.81 15.91 -32.06
N ASP A 359 50.71 16.79 -32.50
CA ASP A 359 50.36 18.15 -32.94
C ASP A 359 49.36 18.15 -34.10
N ASN A 360 49.38 17.13 -34.97
CA ASN A 360 48.40 17.00 -36.05
C ASN A 360 46.97 16.82 -35.51
N ASP A 361 46.78 16.07 -34.42
CA ASP A 361 45.47 15.87 -33.80
C ASP A 361 44.96 17.20 -33.21
N ILE A 362 45.85 17.95 -32.55
CA ILE A 362 45.54 19.25 -31.94
C ILE A 362 45.16 20.26 -33.02
N ASN A 363 45.98 20.38 -34.06
CA ASN A 363 45.75 21.30 -35.19
C ASN A 363 44.44 20.96 -35.92
N LEU A 364 44.12 19.67 -36.09
CA LEU A 364 42.86 19.23 -36.71
C LEU A 364 41.65 19.72 -35.90
N ILE A 365 41.68 19.49 -34.59
CA ILE A 365 40.60 19.89 -33.68
C ILE A 365 40.49 21.41 -33.62
N GLU A 366 41.61 22.12 -33.50
CA GLU A 366 41.63 23.58 -33.43
C GLU A 366 41.06 24.19 -34.71
N THR A 367 41.44 23.67 -35.88
CA THR A 367 40.92 24.12 -37.18
C THR A 367 39.41 23.85 -37.28
N ALA A 368 38.97 22.64 -36.96
CA ALA A 368 37.55 22.26 -37.05
C ALA A 368 36.68 23.02 -36.03
N MET A 369 37.14 23.16 -34.79
CA MET A 369 36.45 23.90 -33.74
C MET A 369 36.38 25.39 -34.04
N SER A 370 37.46 25.99 -34.55
CA SER A 370 37.49 27.40 -34.96
C SER A 370 36.51 27.65 -36.09
N LYS A 371 36.51 26.82 -37.13
CA LYS A 371 35.54 26.91 -38.24
C LYS A 371 34.11 26.80 -37.73
N CYS A 372 33.81 25.82 -36.88
CA CYS A 372 32.47 25.70 -36.30
C CYS A 372 32.11 26.92 -35.44
N SER A 373 33.07 27.46 -34.67
CA SER A 373 32.92 28.64 -33.82
C SER A 373 32.53 29.90 -34.59
N THR A 374 33.11 30.09 -35.78
CA THR A 374 32.82 31.25 -36.62
C THR A 374 31.46 31.13 -37.29
N LEU A 375 31.06 29.92 -37.66
CA LEU A 375 29.87 29.67 -38.47
C LEU A 375 28.58 29.40 -37.67
N PHE A 376 28.66 29.00 -36.40
CA PHE A 376 27.46 28.81 -35.59
C PHE A 376 26.90 30.15 -35.07
N LYS A 377 25.57 30.26 -35.01
CA LYS A 377 24.89 31.45 -34.49
C LYS A 377 24.92 31.45 -32.94
N GLY A 378 25.99 31.98 -32.36
CA GLY A 378 26.12 32.13 -30.90
C GLY A 378 26.86 33.38 -30.42
N HIS A 379 27.44 34.15 -31.33
CA HIS A 379 28.14 35.40 -31.04
C HIS A 379 27.51 36.55 -31.82
N ASP A 380 27.48 37.75 -31.24
CA ASP A 380 27.09 38.97 -31.94
C ASP A 380 28.24 39.35 -32.89
N THR A 381 28.10 39.01 -34.17
CA THR A 381 29.13 39.26 -35.18
C THR A 381 29.15 40.74 -35.52
N ALA A 382 30.35 41.33 -35.58
CA ALA A 382 30.52 42.73 -35.94
C ALA A 382 29.85 43.04 -37.29
N PRO A 383 29.06 44.13 -37.41
CA PRO A 383 28.37 44.48 -38.63
C PRO A 383 29.38 44.71 -39.77
N GLY A 384 29.37 43.83 -40.77
CA GLY A 384 30.29 43.86 -41.93
C GLY A 384 31.00 42.55 -42.23
N LEU A 385 31.09 41.62 -41.26
CA LEU A 385 31.57 40.24 -41.47
C LEU A 385 30.37 39.30 -41.70
N TYR A 386 29.68 39.47 -42.83
CA TYR A 386 28.73 38.45 -43.27
C TYR A 386 29.52 37.33 -43.96
N GLU A 387 30.06 36.39 -43.18
CA GLU A 387 30.58 35.16 -43.77
C GLU A 387 29.39 34.40 -44.37
N THR A 388 29.43 34.19 -45.69
CA THR A 388 28.48 33.33 -46.39
C THR A 388 28.64 31.91 -45.86
N MET A 389 27.53 31.27 -45.50
CA MET A 389 27.58 29.90 -44.98
C MET A 389 28.15 28.96 -46.06
N PRO A 390 28.99 27.99 -45.66
CA PRO A 390 29.47 26.94 -46.55
C PRO A 390 28.34 26.24 -47.30
N ASN A 391 28.62 25.86 -48.55
CA ASN A 391 27.68 25.06 -49.35
C ASN A 391 27.58 23.62 -48.82
N SER A 392 26.61 22.86 -49.32
CA SER A 392 26.38 21.51 -48.79
C SER A 392 27.52 20.51 -49.08
N GLU A 393 28.33 20.73 -50.11
CA GLU A 393 29.51 19.91 -50.42
C GLU A 393 30.63 20.13 -49.40
N GLU A 394 30.85 21.37 -48.97
CA GLU A 394 31.81 21.70 -47.94
C GLU A 394 31.37 21.14 -46.57
N ILE A 395 30.08 21.26 -46.23
CA ILE A 395 29.53 20.64 -45.02
C ILE A 395 29.70 19.11 -45.05
N GLU A 396 29.52 18.48 -46.21
CA GLU A 396 29.74 17.03 -46.38
C GLU A 396 31.20 16.64 -46.12
N ASN A 397 32.15 17.46 -46.59
CA ASN A 397 33.56 17.27 -46.29
C ASN A 397 33.85 17.45 -44.79
N ASP A 398 33.23 18.42 -44.12
CA ASP A 398 33.41 18.61 -42.67
C ASP A 398 32.90 17.42 -41.85
N ILE A 399 31.76 16.83 -42.24
CA ILE A 399 31.26 15.57 -41.64
C ILE A 399 32.25 14.42 -41.90
N LYS A 400 32.81 14.36 -43.11
CA LYS A 400 33.79 13.34 -43.46
C LYS A 400 35.04 13.43 -42.59
N ILE A 401 35.54 14.64 -42.33
CA ILE A 401 36.72 14.86 -41.47
C ILE A 401 36.49 14.27 -40.07
N ILE A 402 35.39 14.62 -39.39
CA ILE A 402 35.11 14.09 -38.04
C ILE A 402 34.91 12.57 -38.06
N LYS A 403 34.28 12.03 -39.12
CA LYS A 403 34.02 10.60 -39.29
C LYS A 403 35.29 9.80 -39.53
N ASP A 404 36.18 10.28 -40.40
CA ASP A 404 37.45 9.63 -40.67
C ASP A 404 38.33 9.63 -39.42
N PHE A 405 38.30 10.72 -38.65
CA PHE A 405 39.00 10.79 -37.37
C PHE A 405 38.42 9.85 -36.29
N ASP A 406 37.09 9.73 -36.17
CA ASP A 406 36.43 8.74 -35.29
C ASP A 406 36.84 7.31 -35.67
N ILE A 407 36.89 7.00 -36.97
CA ILE A 407 37.33 5.69 -37.47
C ILE A 407 38.80 5.43 -37.13
N GLU A 408 39.68 6.40 -37.35
CA GLU A 408 41.11 6.28 -37.03
C GLU A 408 41.33 6.02 -35.53
N LEU A 409 40.69 6.82 -34.67
CA LEU A 409 40.75 6.67 -33.22
C LEU A 409 40.23 5.29 -32.78
N THR A 410 39.13 4.84 -33.36
CA THR A 410 38.50 3.57 -32.97
C THR A 410 39.29 2.36 -33.49
N ARG A 411 39.70 2.34 -34.76
CA ARG A 411 40.30 1.16 -35.40
C ARG A 411 41.81 1.09 -35.22
N THR A 412 42.51 2.20 -35.44
CA THR A 412 43.98 2.25 -35.42
C THR A 412 44.48 2.37 -33.99
N ARG A 413 43.93 3.35 -33.24
CA ARG A 413 44.38 3.69 -31.88
C ARG A 413 43.59 2.96 -30.79
N LYS A 414 42.61 2.13 -31.16
CA LYS A 414 41.82 1.24 -30.27
C LYS A 414 41.19 1.99 -29.08
N ARG A 415 40.62 3.17 -29.36
CA ARG A 415 39.86 3.99 -28.41
C ARG A 415 38.45 3.41 -28.25
N THR A 416 38.02 3.17 -27.01
CA THR A 416 36.78 2.45 -26.66
C THR A 416 35.89 3.21 -25.71
#